data_AF-A0A7J5F0I2-F1
#
_entry.id   AF-A0A7J5F0I2-F1
#
_cell.length_a   1.000
_cell.length_b   1.000
_cell.length_c   1.000
_cell.angle_alpha   90.00
_cell.angle_beta   90.00
_cell.angle_gamma   90.00
#
_symmetry.space_group_name_H-M   'P 1'
#
loop_
_entity.id
_entity.type
_entity.pdbx_description
1 polymer ?
#
loop_
_entity_poly.entity_id
_entity_poly.type
_entity_poly.pdbx_seq_one_letter_code
_entity_poly.pdbx_strand_id
1 'polypeptide(L)' 'MPFKRCSLCDAVWETRDEFLGDPDLQLNGYQFTSRNLTQYRGGGLLLYTHRNRSCGTTLALSVRKFKENVIQHGGTGEE' A
#
# COMPACT_ATOMS: atom_id res chain seq x y z
N MET A 1 2.30 -15.26 -4.27
CA MET A 1 1.75 -14.26 -5.21
C MET A 1 2.53 -12.97 -5.00
N PRO A 2 2.91 -12.24 -6.06
CA PRO A 2 3.70 -11.01 -5.90
C PRO A 2 2.90 -9.94 -5.15
N PHE A 3 3.60 -9.09 -4.40
CA PHE A 3 2.99 -7.97 -3.69
C PHE A 3 2.22 -7.04 -4.63
N LYS A 4 2.84 -6.70 -5.76
CA LYS A 4 2.24 -5.88 -6.82
C LYS A 4 2.86 -6.21 -8.18
N ARG A 5 2.05 -6.11 -9.24
CA ARG A 5 2.48 -6.07 -10.65
C ARG A 5 2.04 -4.76 -11.27
N CYS A 6 2.91 -4.14 -12.04
CA CYS A 6 2.59 -2.98 -12.86
C CYS A 6 1.66 -3.41 -13.99
N SER A 7 0.51 -2.78 -14.14
CA SER A 7 -0.46 -3.11 -15.19
C SER A 7 -0.08 -2.59 -16.58
N LEU A 8 1.01 -1.82 -16.70
CA LEU A 8 1.45 -1.21 -17.96
C LEU A 8 2.72 -1.84 -18.52
N CYS A 9 3.76 -2.01 -17.69
CA CYS A 9 5.08 -2.48 -18.14
C CYS A 9 5.46 -3.87 -17.59
N ASP A 10 4.53 -4.54 -16.91
CA ASP A 10 4.70 -5.86 -16.31
C ASP A 10 5.80 -6.02 -15.25
N ALA A 11 6.42 -4.92 -14.80
CA ALA A 11 7.30 -4.92 -13.64
C ALA A 11 6.62 -5.60 -12.44
N VAL A 12 7.39 -6.41 -11.71
CA VAL A 12 6.88 -7.21 -10.58
C VAL A 12 7.70 -6.88 -9.35
N TRP A 13 6.99 -6.63 -8.25
CA TRP A 13 7.56 -6.52 -6.92
C TRP A 13 7.04 -7.68 -6.10
N GLU A 14 7.93 -8.59 -5.71
CA GLU A 14 7.57 -9.81 -4.97
C GLU A 14 7.23 -9.46 -3.52
N THR A 15 7.98 -8.52 -2.94
CA THR A 15 7.81 -8.10 -1.54
C THR A 15 7.34 -6.65 -1.42
N ARG A 16 6.81 -6.31 -0.24
CA ARG A 16 6.48 -4.93 0.12
C ARG A 16 7.73 -4.06 0.09
N ASP A 17 8.85 -4.58 0.55
CA ASP A 17 10.08 -3.81 0.70
C ASP A 17 10.73 -3.54 -0.67
N GLU A 18 10.65 -4.49 -1.61
CA GLU A 18 10.99 -4.24 -3.02
C GLU A 18 10.14 -3.13 -3.62
N PHE A 19 8.83 -3.14 -3.37
CA PHE A 19 7.93 -2.09 -3.87
C PHE A 19 8.24 -0.71 -3.25
N LEU A 20 8.54 -0.66 -1.96
CA LEU A 20 8.86 0.59 -1.27
C LEU A 20 10.27 1.11 -1.57
N GLY A 21 11.19 0.21 -1.93
CA GLY A 21 12.58 0.54 -2.28
C GLY A 21 12.80 0.90 -3.75
N ASP A 22 11.79 0.75 -4.61
CA ASP A 22 11.91 1.08 -6.02
C ASP A 22 11.98 2.61 -6.23
N PRO A 23 13.10 3.14 -6.75
CA PRO A 23 13.26 4.58 -6.97
C PRO A 23 12.36 5.14 -8.08
N ASP A 24 11.85 4.29 -8.97
CA ASP A 24 10.93 4.68 -10.03
C ASP A 24 9.48 4.77 -9.54
N LEU A 25 9.18 4.38 -8.30
CA LEU A 25 7.86 4.54 -7.68
C LEU A 25 7.77 5.83 -6.86
N GLN A 26 6.91 6.74 -7.31
CA GLN A 26 6.61 7.98 -6.61
C GLN A 26 5.24 7.91 -5.92
N LEU A 27 5.18 8.13 -4.61
CA LEU A 27 3.90 8.31 -3.91
C LEU A 27 3.31 9.67 -4.26
N ASN A 28 2.20 9.68 -5.00
CA ASN A 28 1.55 10.90 -5.46
C ASN A 28 0.45 11.39 -4.50
N GLY A 29 -0.16 10.48 -3.75
CA GLY A 29 -1.22 10.86 -2.85
C GLY A 29 -2.02 9.70 -2.30
N TYR A 30 -3.13 10.07 -1.68
CA TYR A 30 -4.03 9.17 -0.98
C TYR A 30 -5.48 9.52 -1.36
N GLN A 31 -6.24 8.51 -1.76
CA GLN A 31 -7.67 8.62 -1.99
C GLN A 31 -8.41 7.93 -0.85
N PHE A 32 -9.04 8.73 0.01
CA PHE A 32 -9.90 8.23 1.06
C PHE A 32 -11.12 7.52 0.46
N THR A 33 -11.57 6.44 1.12
CA THR A 33 -12.87 5.83 0.79
C THR A 33 -13.62 5.44 2.05
N SER A 34 -14.88 5.87 2.12
CA SER A 34 -15.83 5.55 3.19
C SER A 34 -16.58 4.24 2.97
N ARG A 35 -16.38 3.56 1.84
CA ARG A 35 -17.19 2.38 1.47
C ARG A 35 -16.99 1.16 2.37
N ASN A 36 -16.03 1.19 3.30
CA ASN A 36 -15.75 0.13 4.28
C ASN A 36 -15.56 0.73 5.69
N LEU A 37 -16.49 1.59 6.13
CA LEU A 37 -16.49 2.22 7.47
C LEU A 37 -16.91 1.29 8.61
N THR A 38 -17.32 0.05 8.36
CA THR A 38 -17.91 -0.84 9.38
C THR A 38 -16.95 -1.28 10.48
N GLN A 39 -15.65 -0.99 10.37
CA GLN A 39 -14.69 -1.18 11.46
C GLN A 39 -13.68 -0.06 11.41
N TYR A 40 -13.79 0.94 12.30
CA TYR A 40 -12.84 1.97 12.77
C TYR A 40 -11.34 1.85 12.38
N ARG A 41 -11.03 1.66 11.10
CA ARG A 41 -9.69 1.46 10.54
C ARG A 41 -9.70 2.11 9.17
N GLY A 42 -9.31 3.38 9.11
CA GLY A 42 -9.32 4.22 7.92
C GLY A 42 -9.01 3.46 6.63
N GLY A 43 -9.99 3.46 5.72
CA GLY A 43 -9.88 2.83 4.40
C GLY A 43 -9.39 3.83 3.36
N GLY A 44 -8.71 3.37 2.32
CA GLY A 44 -8.29 4.22 1.22
C GLY A 44 -7.24 3.58 0.35
N LEU A 45 -6.88 4.31 -0.70
CA LEU A 45 -5.91 3.89 -1.71
C LEU A 45 -4.71 4.84 -1.66
N LEU A 46 -3.52 4.29 -1.52
CA LEU A 46 -2.29 4.99 -1.87
C LEU A 46 -2.11 4.94 -3.38
N LEU A 47 -1.76 6.07 -3.96
CA LEU A 47 -1.55 6.22 -5.40
C LEU A 47 -0.05 6.40 -5.65
N TYR A 48 0.57 5.41 -6.29
CA TYR A 48 1.97 5.46 -6.69
C TYR A 48 2.06 5.58 -8.21
N THR A 49 2.78 6.55 -8.74
CA THR A 49 3.14 6.53 -10.16
C THR A 49 4.46 5.80 -10.34
N HIS A 50 4.45 4.79 -11.20
CA HIS A 50 5.66 4.12 -11.67
C HIS A 50 6.19 4.90 -12.86
N ARG A 51 7.23 5.71 -12.63
CA ARG A 51 7.77 6.69 -13.56
C ARG A 51 9.18 6.29 -13.98
N ASN A 52 9.25 5.48 -15.03
CA ASN A 52 10.51 5.16 -15.70
C ASN A 52 10.38 5.46 -17.20
N ARG A 53 11.43 5.17 -17.99
CA ARG A 53 11.45 5.53 -19.41
C ARG A 53 10.32 4.90 -20.23
N SER A 54 9.79 3.74 -19.82
CA SER A 54 8.76 2.98 -20.53
C SER A 54 7.42 2.91 -19.78
N CYS A 55 7.30 3.54 -18.62
CA CYS A 55 6.13 3.46 -17.76
C CYS A 55 5.81 4.81 -17.10
N GLY A 56 4.52 5.17 -17.10
CA GLY A 56 3.98 6.33 -16.38
C GLY A 56 2.64 6.04 -15.71
N THR A 57 2.33 4.76 -15.47
CA THR A 57 1.03 4.36 -14.92
C THR A 57 0.93 4.67 -13.43
N THR A 58 -0.30 4.90 -12.95
CA THR A 58 -0.60 5.06 -11.53
C THR A 58 -1.15 3.75 -10.97
N LEU A 59 -0.46 3.22 -9.98
CA LEU A 59 -0.82 2.04 -9.23
C LEU A 59 -1.57 2.45 -7.96
N ALA A 60 -2.83 2.03 -7.86
CA ALA A 60 -3.59 2.12 -6.62
C ALA A 60 -3.35 0.88 -5.74
N LEU A 61 -3.07 1.09 -4.45
CA LEU A 61 -2.92 0.05 -3.45
C LEU A 61 -3.72 0.40 -2.20
N SER A 62 -4.45 -0.58 -1.64
CA SER A 62 -5.11 -0.41 -0.35
C SER A 62 -4.07 -0.12 0.74
N VAL A 63 -4.32 0.91 1.56
CA VAL A 63 -3.49 1.21 2.75
C VAL A 63 -3.30 0.00 3.66
N ARG A 64 -4.28 -0.92 3.68
CA ARG A 64 -4.24 -2.13 4.51
C ARG A 64 -3.12 -3.09 4.09
N LYS A 65 -2.60 -3.01 2.86
CA LYS A 65 -1.45 -3.81 2.40
C LYS A 65 -0.15 -3.46 3.14
N PHE A 66 -0.09 -2.31 3.79
CA PHE A 66 1.10 -1.85 4.51
C PHE A 66 0.98 -1.98 6.03
N LYS A 67 -0.17 -2.42 6.53
CA LYS A 67 -0.39 -2.56 7.97
C LYS A 67 0.45 -3.70 8.53
N GLU A 68 1.26 -3.38 9.54
CA GLU A 68 2.03 -4.38 10.28
C GLU A 68 1.11 -5.11 11.27
N ASN A 69 1.35 -6.42 11.46
CA ASN A 69 0.68 -7.18 12.53
C ASN A 69 1.37 -6.86 13.86
N VAL A 70 1.12 -5.66 14.37
CA VAL A 70 1.55 -5.32 15.73
C VAL A 70 0.68 -6.16 16.68
N ILE A 71 1.29 -7.13 17.35
CA ILE A 71 0.65 -7.87 18.44
C ILE A 71 0.32 -6.82 19.50
N GLN A 72 -0.97 -6.60 19.73
CA GLN A 72 -1.39 -5.82 20.89
C GLN A 72 -1.13 -6.69 22.11
N HIS A 73 -0.03 -6.44 22.82
CA HIS A 73 0.07 -6.91 24.21
C HIS A 73 -1.05 -6.23 24.97
N GLY A 74 -2.06 -7.02 25.36
CA GLY A 74 -3.17 -6.55 26.17
C GLY A 74 -2.62 -5.92 27.45
N GLY A 75 -3.09 -4.71 27.73
CA GLY A 75 -2.83 -4.08 29.02
C GLY A 75 -3.38 -4.97 30.12
N THR A 76 -2.54 -5.31 31.09
CA THR A 76 -3.00 -5.67 32.42
C THR A 76 -3.57 -4.40 33.02
N GLY A 77 -4.90 -4.34 33.10
CA GLY A 77 -5.55 -3.48 34.08
C GLY A 77 -5.17 -4.01 35.45
N GLU A 78 -4.50 -3.19 36.23
CA GLU A 78 -4.46 -3.30 37.68
C GLU A 78 -4.95 -1.96 38.25
N GLU A 79 -5.70 -2.12 39.33
CA GLU A 79 -6.76 -1.29 39.91
C GLU A 79 -6.38 0.13 40.35
#